data_AF-A0A9W4DMN7-F1
#
_entry.id   AF-A0A9W4DMN7-F1
#
_cell.length_a   1.000
_cell.length_b   1.000
_cell.length_c   1.000
_cell.angle_alpha   90.00
_cell.angle_beta   90.00
_cell.angle_gamma   90.00
#
_symmetry.space_group_name_H-M   'P 1'
#
loop_
_entity.id
_entity.type
_entity.pdbx_description
1 polymer ?
#
loop_
_entity_poly.entity_id
_entity_poly.type
_entity_poly.pdbx_seq_one_letter_code
_entity_poly.pdbx_strand_id
1 'polypeptide(L)'
;MSEGTIFVATDSIHGEFEGRPLYLHQGVTTARDGHPVLAAFPGHFVPLRPTFEVEDEPEKEAETTTPADTTPQASARADPAAAPAPKDVRAWAAEQGIDAPARGKLPDALVEQYQAAQQGA
;
A
#
# COMPACT_ATOMS: atom_id res chain seq x y z
N MET A 1 23.84 3.91 11.86
CA MET A 1 22.74 3.04 12.31
C MET A 1 21.88 2.84 11.08
N SER A 2 21.83 1.64 10.50
CA SER A 2 21.05 1.43 9.28
C SER A 2 19.57 1.46 9.63
N GLU A 3 18.87 2.53 9.26
CA GLU A 3 17.40 2.60 9.27
C GLU A 3 16.86 1.62 8.25
N GLY A 4 16.70 0.35 8.65
CA GLY A 4 16.02 -0.65 7.84
C GLY A 4 14.51 -0.43 7.89
N THR A 5 13.84 -0.59 6.75
CA THR A 5 12.38 -0.53 6.65
C THR A 5 11.75 -1.51 7.66
N ILE A 6 10.77 -1.02 8.41
CA ILE A 6 9.96 -1.85 9.30
C ILE A 6 8.76 -2.33 8.52
N PHE A 7 8.44 -3.62 8.64
CA PHE A 7 7.25 -4.24 8.11
C PHE A 7 6.30 -4.61 9.24
N VAL A 8 5.00 -4.58 8.96
CA VAL A 8 3.92 -4.95 9.88
C VAL A 8 3.06 -6.03 9.26
N ALA A 9 2.57 -6.95 10.09
CA ALA A 9 1.72 -8.04 9.64
C ALA A 9 0.36 -7.53 9.14
N THR A 10 -0.09 -8.01 7.99
CA THR A 10 -1.38 -7.65 7.37
C THR A 10 -2.52 -8.55 7.83
N ASP A 11 -2.21 -9.75 8.29
CA ASP A 11 -3.18 -10.77 8.67
C ASP A 11 -2.80 -11.38 10.02
N SER A 12 -3.77 -11.97 10.70
CA SER A 12 -3.52 -12.75 11.90
C SER A 12 -3.43 -14.23 11.52
N ILE A 13 -2.27 -14.85 11.76
CA ILE A 13 -2.05 -16.26 11.43
C ILE A 13 -1.32 -16.97 12.56
N HIS A 14 -1.59 -18.27 12.69
CA HIS A 14 -0.81 -19.19 13.48
C HIS A 14 -0.06 -20.10 12.52
N GLY A 15 1.26 -20.13 12.64
CA GLY A 15 2.12 -20.99 11.85
C GLY A 15 3.30 -21.50 12.68
N GLU A 16 4.22 -22.14 12.00
CA GLU A 16 5.51 -22.52 12.60
C GLU A 16 6.63 -21.73 11.93
N PHE A 17 7.60 -21.32 12.73
CA PHE A 17 8.81 -20.64 12.28
C PHE A 17 10.00 -21.23 13.04
N GLU A 18 11.01 -21.73 12.33
CA GLU A 18 12.18 -22.40 12.91
C GLU A 18 11.83 -23.54 13.89
N GLY A 19 10.77 -24.29 13.60
CA GLY A 19 10.29 -25.40 14.45
C GLY A 19 9.64 -24.94 15.75
N ARG A 20 9.24 -23.68 15.87
CA ARG A 20 8.50 -23.13 17.00
C ARG A 20 7.15 -22.59 16.53
N PRO A 21 6.08 -22.73 17.33
CA PRO A 21 4.82 -22.07 17.03
C PRO A 21 5.02 -20.56 17.06
N LEU A 22 4.58 -19.89 16.00
CA LEU A 22 4.61 -18.45 15.83
C LEU A 22 3.19 -17.95 15.54
N TYR A 23 2.79 -16.92 16.28
CA TYR A 23 1.53 -16.21 16.08
C TYR A 23 1.85 -14.83 15.53
N LEU A 24 1.39 -14.55 14.31
CA LEU A 24 1.36 -13.20 13.76
C LEU A 24 0.02 -12.56 14.12
N HIS A 25 0.07 -11.36 14.65
CA HIS A 25 -1.08 -10.52 14.90
C HIS A 25 -1.08 -9.35 13.94
N GLN A 26 -2.15 -9.22 13.17
CA GLN A 26 -2.36 -8.12 12.25
C GLN A 26 -2.13 -6.77 12.94
N GLY A 27 -1.35 -5.89 12.32
CA GLY A 27 -1.08 -4.54 12.81
C GLY A 27 -0.16 -4.46 14.03
N VAL A 28 0.16 -5.58 14.68
CA VAL A 28 0.94 -5.63 15.93
C VAL A 28 2.30 -6.29 15.71
N THR A 29 2.33 -7.42 15.00
CA THR A 29 3.58 -8.11 14.74
C THR A 29 4.38 -7.33 13.71
N THR A 30 5.60 -6.93 14.07
CA THR A 30 6.51 -6.19 13.21
C THR A 30 7.82 -6.93 13.02
N ALA A 31 8.47 -6.70 11.89
CA ALA A 31 9.77 -7.26 11.55
C ALA A 31 10.58 -6.22 10.77
N ARG A 32 11.90 -6.25 10.91
CA ARG A 32 12.79 -5.37 10.13
C ARG A 32 13.15 -6.02 8.80
N ASP A 33 13.53 -5.18 7.85
CA ASP A 33 14.13 -5.62 6.60
C ASP A 33 15.27 -6.63 6.84
N GLY A 34 15.30 -7.68 6.03
CA GLY A 34 16.23 -8.81 6.18
C GLY A 34 15.88 -9.83 7.28
N HIS A 35 14.82 -9.63 8.06
CA HIS A 35 14.42 -10.63 9.07
C HIS A 35 13.86 -11.90 8.39
N PRO A 36 14.31 -13.11 8.77
CA PRO A 36 13.93 -14.36 8.09
C PRO A 36 12.43 -14.67 8.11
N VAL A 37 11.69 -14.13 9.09
CA VAL A 37 10.22 -14.22 9.15
C VAL A 37 9.53 -13.65 7.91
N LEU A 38 10.12 -12.61 7.28
CA LEU A 38 9.57 -12.01 6.06
C LEU A 38 9.64 -12.97 4.87
N ALA A 39 10.69 -13.78 4.80
CA ALA A 39 10.85 -14.82 3.79
C ALA A 39 9.98 -16.06 4.07
N ALA A 40 9.76 -16.38 5.36
CA ALA A 40 8.93 -17.52 5.77
C ALA A 40 7.43 -17.27 5.56
N PHE A 41 6.98 -16.02 5.66
CA PHE A 41 5.58 -15.62 5.49
C PHE A 41 5.45 -14.54 4.41
N PRO A 42 5.75 -14.88 3.14
CA PRO A 42 5.69 -13.90 2.05
C PRO A 42 4.25 -13.41 1.86
N GLY A 43 4.08 -12.10 1.69
CA GLY A 43 2.77 -11.48 1.48
C GLY A 43 1.98 -11.18 2.76
N HIS A 44 2.41 -11.67 3.93
CA HIS A 44 1.76 -11.37 5.21
C HIS A 44 2.33 -10.13 5.91
N PHE A 45 3.28 -9.45 5.29
CA PHE A 45 3.96 -8.28 5.84
C PHE A 45 4.01 -7.17 4.81
N VAL A 46 3.72 -5.94 5.24
CA VAL A 46 3.82 -4.73 4.41
C VAL A 46 4.66 -3.67 5.12
N PRO A 47 5.37 -2.78 4.40
CA PRO A 47 6.11 -1.69 5.01
C PRO A 47 5.19 -0.83 5.89
N LEU A 48 5.58 -0.65 7.15
CA LEU A 48 4.88 0.22 8.09
C LEU A 48 5.03 1.67 7.63
N ARG A 49 3.90 2.31 7.32
CA ARG A 49 3.82 3.73 6.97
C ARG A 49 3.10 4.47 8.10
N PRO A 50 3.83 5.03 9.07
CA PRO A 50 3.20 5.76 10.16
C PRO A 50 2.50 7.01 9.61
N THR A 51 1.21 7.14 9.89
CA THR A 51 0.46 8.38 9.68
C THR A 51 0.31 9.04 11.04
N PHE A 52 0.82 10.27 11.18
CA PHE A 52 0.61 11.08 12.36
C PHE A 52 -0.64 11.93 12.13
N GLU A 53 -1.66 11.73 12.94
CA GLU A 53 -2.78 12.65 13.03
C GLU A 53 -2.28 13.87 13.81
N VAL A 54 -1.92 14.92 13.08
CA VAL A 54 -1.62 16.21 13.67
C VAL A 54 -2.97 16.85 13.95
N GLU A 55 -3.35 16.97 15.22
CA GLU A 55 -4.51 17.77 15.61
C GLU A 55 -4.25 19.22 15.17
N ASP A 56 -5.01 19.69 14.18
CA ASP A 56 -4.94 21.03 13.60
C ASP A 56 -5.35 22.07 14.66
N GLU A 57 -4.39 22.62 15.42
CA GLU A 57 -4.53 23.97 15.97
C GLU A 57 -4.32 24.97 14.81
N PRO A 58 -5.29 25.84 14.48
CA PRO A 58 -5.21 26.68 13.30
C PRO A 58 -4.37 27.93 13.59
N GLU A 59 -3.06 27.86 13.38
CA GLU A 59 -2.20 29.06 13.31
C GLU A 59 -1.44 29.15 11.98
N LYS A 60 -1.99 30.03 11.12
CA LYS A 60 -1.35 30.89 10.12
C LYS A 60 0.03 30.51 9.56
N GLU A 61 0.03 30.35 8.23
CA GLU A 61 0.99 30.91 7.28
C GLU A 61 2.47 30.92 7.69
N ALA A 62 3.20 29.86 7.31
CA ALA A 62 4.53 30.02 6.74
C ALA A 62 4.84 28.84 5.81
N GLU A 63 4.82 29.16 4.52
CA GLU A 63 5.28 28.39 3.39
C GLU A 63 6.76 27.97 3.53
N THR A 64 7.16 26.98 2.72
CA THR A 64 8.55 26.59 2.33
C THR A 64 9.04 25.36 3.11
N THR A 65 9.18 24.16 2.52
CA THR A 65 9.92 23.87 1.30
C THR A 65 9.63 22.44 0.83
N THR A 66 9.28 22.29 -0.44
CA THR A 66 9.50 21.04 -1.20
C THR A 66 10.96 20.99 -1.66
N PRO A 67 11.60 19.80 -1.66
CA PRO A 67 12.02 19.21 -2.94
C PRO A 67 11.55 17.75 -2.99
N ALA A 68 10.80 17.39 -4.04
CA ALA A 68 11.30 16.80 -5.27
C ALA A 68 11.73 15.33 -5.11
N ASP A 69 10.92 14.49 -5.76
CA ASP A 69 11.37 13.38 -6.60
C ASP A 69 12.20 12.26 -5.96
N THR A 70 11.53 11.14 -5.69
CA THR A 70 12.00 9.83 -6.16
C THR A 70 10.78 8.91 -6.24
N THR A 71 10.35 8.65 -7.46
CA THR A 71 9.59 7.45 -7.81
C THR A 71 10.46 6.22 -7.57
N PRO A 72 9.98 5.22 -6.81
CA PRO A 72 10.25 3.84 -7.14
C PRO A 72 9.01 3.24 -7.82
N GLN A 73 9.13 3.12 -9.14
CA GLN A 73 8.43 2.16 -9.94
C GLN A 73 8.79 0.78 -9.40
N ALA A 74 7.81 0.09 -8.80
CA ALA A 74 7.90 -1.33 -8.48
C ALA A 74 6.53 -1.97 -8.67
N SER A 75 6.25 -2.28 -9.94
CA SER A 75 5.64 -3.52 -10.41
C SER A 75 5.00 -4.40 -9.33
N ALA A 76 3.73 -4.14 -9.00
CA ALA A 76 2.88 -5.18 -8.42
C ALA A 76 2.14 -5.83 -9.59
N ARG A 77 2.67 -6.98 -9.99
CA ARG A 77 2.06 -7.96 -10.88
C ARG A 77 0.61 -8.17 -10.39
N ALA A 78 -0.36 -7.82 -11.23
CA ALA A 78 -1.77 -7.96 -10.91
C ALA A 78 -2.08 -9.42 -10.58
N ASP A 79 -2.51 -9.68 -9.34
CA ASP A 79 -3.27 -10.87 -9.02
C ASP A 79 -4.63 -10.77 -9.74
N PRO A 80 -4.98 -11.70 -10.66
CA PRO A 80 -6.12 -11.54 -11.56
C PRO A 80 -7.49 -11.80 -10.91
N ALA A 81 -7.61 -11.76 -9.57
CA ALA A 81 -8.84 -12.17 -8.88
C ALA A 81 -9.36 -11.17 -7.83
N ALA A 82 -8.65 -10.08 -7.55
CA ALA A 82 -9.12 -9.06 -6.62
C ALA A 82 -9.79 -7.91 -7.39
N ALA A 83 -11.00 -7.52 -6.96
CA ALA A 83 -11.68 -6.35 -7.49
C ALA A 83 -10.72 -5.13 -7.50
N PRO A 84 -10.66 -4.35 -8.58
CA PRO A 84 -9.68 -3.29 -8.73
C PRO A 84 -9.85 -2.25 -7.62
N ALA A 85 -8.74 -1.89 -6.96
CA ALA A 85 -8.81 -0.91 -5.89
C ALA A 85 -9.25 0.45 -6.47
N PRO A 86 -10.19 1.17 -5.82
CA PRO A 86 -10.67 2.46 -6.30
C PRO A 86 -9.57 3.52 -6.45
N LYS A 87 -8.47 3.37 -5.72
CA LYS A 87 -7.31 4.25 -5.84
C LYS A 87 -6.60 4.07 -7.19
N ASP A 88 -6.44 2.82 -7.64
CA ASP A 88 -5.71 2.50 -8.86
C ASP A 88 -6.51 2.92 -10.10
N VAL A 89 -7.84 2.71 -10.07
CA VAL A 89 -8.75 3.18 -11.12
C VAL A 89 -8.71 4.71 -11.26
N ARG A 90 -8.65 5.46 -10.14
CA ARG A 90 -8.52 6.94 -10.17
C ARG A 90 -7.18 7.40 -10.71
N ALA A 91 -6.09 6.72 -10.33
CA ALA A 91 -4.75 7.04 -10.84
C ALA A 91 -4.70 6.81 -12.35
N TRP A 92 -5.16 5.66 -12.83
CA TRP A 92 -5.27 5.36 -14.26
C TRP A 92 -6.17 6.34 -15.00
N ALA A 93 -7.32 6.72 -14.42
CA ALA A 93 -8.21 7.70 -15.02
C ALA A 93 -7.52 9.06 -15.20
N ALA A 94 -6.76 9.52 -14.20
CA ALA A 94 -5.98 10.74 -14.29
C ALA A 94 -4.90 10.67 -15.38
N GLU A 95 -4.23 9.53 -15.54
CA GLU A 95 -3.25 9.29 -16.62
C GLU A 95 -3.88 9.29 -18.02
N GLN A 96 -5.12 8.80 -18.14
CA GLN A 96 -5.88 8.80 -19.39
C GLN A 96 -6.59 10.14 -19.67
N GLY A 97 -6.51 11.12 -18.75
CA GLY A 97 -7.24 12.38 -18.84
C GLY A 97 -8.76 12.23 -18.67
N ILE A 98 -9.21 11.15 -18.02
CA ILE A 98 -10.61 10.86 -17.73
C ILE A 98 -10.96 11.45 -16.37
N ASP A 99 -12.01 12.27 -16.33
CA ASP A 99 -12.46 12.91 -15.08
C ASP A 99 -13.07 11.87 -14.12
N ALA A 100 -12.44 11.71 -12.96
CA ALA A 100 -12.84 10.76 -11.94
C ALA A 100 -13.12 11.50 -10.62
N PRO A 101 -14.21 11.16 -9.91
CA PRO A 101 -14.55 11.84 -8.67
C PRO A 101 -13.48 11.62 -7.60
N ALA A 102 -13.02 12.72 -7.01
CA ALA A 102 -11.96 12.75 -5.99
C ALA A 102 -12.31 11.94 -4.73
N ARG A 103 -13.61 11.74 -4.45
CA ARG A 103 -14.13 10.92 -3.35
C ARG A 103 -15.40 10.18 -3.75
N GLY A 104 -15.69 9.11 -3.00
CA GLY A 104 -16.91 8.32 -3.17
C GLY A 104 -16.77 7.16 -4.16
N LYS A 105 -17.92 6.60 -4.55
CA LYS A 105 -18.00 5.46 -5.47
C LYS A 105 -17.54 5.89 -6.87
N LEU A 106 -16.73 5.07 -7.52
CA LEU A 106 -16.34 5.28 -8.91
C LEU A 106 -17.49 4.89 -9.85
N PRO A 107 -17.62 5.55 -11.01
CA PRO A 107 -18.52 5.10 -12.05
C PRO A 107 -18.15 3.66 -12.46
N ASP A 108 -19.15 2.77 -12.53
CA ASP A 108 -18.91 1.37 -12.88
C ASP A 108 -18.27 1.27 -14.29
N ALA A 109 -18.65 2.16 -15.22
CA ALA A 109 -18.03 2.30 -16.54
C ALA A 109 -16.53 2.66 -16.52
N LEU A 110 -16.05 3.37 -15.49
CA LEU A 110 -14.64 3.71 -15.33
C LEU A 110 -13.85 2.49 -14.83
N VAL A 111 -14.45 1.73 -13.92
CA VAL A 111 -13.89 0.50 -13.37
C VAL A 111 -13.79 -0.58 -14.45
N GLU A 112 -14.79 -0.71 -15.32
CA GLU A 112 -14.76 -1.65 -16.46
C GLU A 112 -13.66 -1.30 -17.47
N GLN A 113 -13.48 -0.03 -17.82
CA GLN A 113 -12.41 0.40 -18.72
C GLN A 113 -11.02 0.10 -18.16
N TYR A 114 -10.83 0.33 -16.87
CA TYR A 114 -9.60 -0.03 -16.17
C TYR A 114 -9.33 -1.55 -16.22
N GLN A 115 -10.35 -2.37 -15.98
CA GLN A 115 -10.22 -3.83 -16.07
C GLN A 115 -9.92 -4.30 -17.49
N ALA A 116 -10.57 -3.73 -18.50
CA ALA A 116 -10.32 -4.04 -19.91
C ALA A 116 -8.88 -3.70 -20.32
N ALA A 117 -8.34 -2.57 -19.85
CA ALA A 117 -6.95 -2.19 -20.08
C ALA A 117 -5.95 -3.17 -19.43
N GLN A 118 -6.29 -3.72 -18.27
CA GLN A 118 -5.44 -4.67 -17.53
C GLN A 118 -5.52 -6.11 -18.06
N GLN A 119 -6.63 -6.50 -18.70
CA GLN A 119 -6.80 -7.85 -19.28
C GLN A 119 -6.33 -7.96 -20.75
N GLY A 120 -5.92 -6.86 -21.38
CA GLY A 120 -5.51 -6.80 -22.78
C GLY A 120 -4.00 -6.84 -23.05
N ALA A 121 -3.16 -7.19 -22.06
CA ALA A 121 -1.69 -7.23 -22.16
C ALA A 121 -1.11 -8.64 -21.97
#